data_AF-W1F5B5-F1
#
_entry.id   AF-W1F5B5-F1
#
_cell.length_a   1.000
_cell.length_b   1.000
_cell.length_c   1.000
_cell.angle_alpha   90.00
_cell.angle_beta   90.00
_cell.angle_gamma   90.00
#
_symmetry.space_group_name_H-M   'P 1'
#
loop_
_entity.id
_entity.type
_entity.pdbx_description
1 polymer ?
#
loop_
_entity_poly.entity_id
_entity_poly.type
_entity_poly.pdbx_seq_one_letter_code
_entity_poly.pdbx_strand_id
1 'polypeptide(L)'
;MWPDNRIAKDAHYVYHYDEYGRLTEKTDRIPAGVIRTDDERTHHYHYDSLHRLVHYIRIQYEEPLVESRYLYDPLGRRTGKRVWRRERDLTGWMSLSRKPEVTWYGWDGDRLTTVQTDTTRIQTVYQPGSFAPLIRIETDNGEREKAQRRSLAEKLQQEGSEDGHGVVFPAELVRLLDRLEEEIRADRVSSESRAWLAQCGLTVEQLARQVEPEYTPARKAHLYHCDHRGLPLALISEDGNTAWSAEYDEWGNQLNEENPHHVYQPYRLPGQQHDEESGLYYNRHRYYDPLQGRYITQDRWG
;
A
#
# COMPACT_ATOMS: atom_id res chain seq x y z
N MET A 1 31.01 -16.80 -22.28
CA MET A 1 29.77 -16.18 -21.78
C MET A 1 28.64 -16.82 -22.59
N TRP A 2 27.81 -17.68 -21.99
CA TRP A 2 26.69 -18.28 -22.72
C TRP A 2 25.63 -17.21 -23.00
N PRO A 3 25.16 -17.00 -24.25
CA PRO A 3 24.36 -15.82 -24.57
C PRO A 3 22.92 -15.87 -24.05
N ASP A 4 22.39 -17.01 -23.59
CA ASP A 4 20.96 -17.08 -23.29
C ASP A 4 20.59 -18.16 -22.26
N ASN A 5 20.69 -17.83 -20.96
CA ASN A 5 20.19 -18.65 -19.84
C ASN A 5 18.73 -18.29 -19.47
N ARG A 6 17.95 -17.77 -20.43
CA ARG A 6 16.56 -17.36 -20.24
C ARG A 6 15.62 -18.51 -20.59
N ILE A 7 14.56 -18.66 -19.80
CA ILE A 7 13.56 -19.70 -20.03
C ILE A 7 12.61 -19.17 -21.11
N ALA A 8 12.69 -19.70 -22.32
CA ALA A 8 11.79 -19.29 -23.41
C ALA A 8 10.41 -19.97 -23.33
N LYS A 9 10.30 -21.11 -22.64
CA LYS A 9 9.03 -21.84 -22.46
C LYS A 9 9.13 -22.82 -21.28
N ASP A 10 7.99 -23.09 -20.65
CA ASP A 10 7.81 -24.18 -19.69
C ASP A 10 6.53 -24.99 -20.00
N ALA A 11 6.00 -25.75 -19.04
CA ALA A 11 4.79 -26.55 -19.22
C ALA A 11 3.53 -25.70 -19.48
N HIS A 12 3.50 -24.47 -18.97
CA HIS A 12 2.32 -23.60 -18.92
C HIS A 12 2.43 -22.36 -19.78
N TYR A 13 3.64 -21.86 -20.06
CA TYR A 13 3.83 -20.58 -20.72
C TYR A 13 4.94 -20.58 -21.76
N VAL A 14 4.85 -19.61 -22.67
CA VAL A 14 5.91 -19.14 -23.56
C VAL A 14 6.31 -17.73 -23.12
N TYR A 15 7.60 -17.42 -23.16
CA TYR A 15 8.16 -16.18 -22.63
C TYR A 15 9.01 -15.46 -23.68
N HIS A 16 8.83 -14.15 -23.78
CA HIS A 16 9.62 -13.28 -24.65
C HIS A 16 10.32 -12.20 -23.84
N TYR A 17 11.56 -11.92 -24.22
CA TYR A 17 12.42 -10.94 -23.55
C TYR A 17 12.93 -9.93 -24.58
N ASP A 18 13.16 -8.69 -24.14
CA ASP A 18 13.81 -7.68 -24.96
C ASP A 18 15.35 -7.83 -25.00
N GLU A 19 16.01 -6.94 -25.73
CA GLU A 19 17.48 -6.88 -25.85
C GLU A 19 18.20 -6.72 -24.51
N TYR A 20 17.54 -6.12 -23.51
CA TYR A 20 18.05 -5.93 -22.15
C TYR A 20 17.72 -7.10 -21.22
N GLY A 21 17.02 -8.13 -21.71
CA GLY A 21 16.63 -9.28 -20.91
C GLY A 21 15.52 -9.07 -19.92
N ARG A 22 14.68 -8.08 -20.18
CA ARG A 22 13.44 -7.89 -19.42
C ARG A 22 12.35 -8.72 -20.08
N LEU A 23 11.59 -9.46 -19.28
CA LEU A 23 10.41 -10.19 -19.75
C LEU A 23 9.41 -9.15 -20.29
N THR A 24 9.07 -9.22 -21.57
CA THR A 24 8.10 -8.30 -22.19
C THR A 24 6.76 -8.97 -22.44
N GLU A 25 6.74 -10.28 -22.63
CA GLU A 25 5.52 -11.04 -22.88
C GLU A 25 5.58 -12.42 -22.22
N LYS A 26 4.43 -12.85 -21.68
CA LYS A 26 4.18 -14.21 -21.19
C LYS A 26 2.83 -14.67 -21.72
N THR A 27 2.76 -15.82 -22.39
CA THR A 27 1.55 -16.30 -23.05
C THR A 27 1.25 -17.73 -22.64
N ASP A 28 -0.02 -18.03 -22.34
CA ASP A 28 -0.48 -19.40 -22.04
C ASP A 28 -0.06 -20.36 -23.16
N ARG A 29 0.56 -21.48 -22.79
CA ARG A 29 1.03 -22.51 -23.72
C ARG A 29 -0.07 -23.55 -23.91
N ILE A 30 -0.60 -23.66 -25.13
CA ILE A 30 -1.48 -24.77 -25.51
C ILE A 30 -0.65 -25.96 -26.00
N PRO A 31 -0.78 -27.16 -25.38
CA PRO A 31 -0.11 -28.36 -25.86
C PRO A 31 -0.58 -28.77 -27.26
N ALA A 32 0.34 -29.32 -28.06
CA ALA A 32 0.00 -29.82 -29.39
C ALA A 32 -1.06 -30.94 -29.31
N GLY A 33 -2.11 -30.84 -30.13
CA GLY A 33 -3.21 -31.82 -30.17
C GLY A 33 -4.38 -31.54 -29.23
N VAL A 34 -4.32 -30.47 -28.43
CA VAL A 34 -5.46 -29.96 -27.65
C VAL A 34 -6.26 -29.00 -28.52
N ILE A 35 -7.60 -29.07 -28.43
CA ILE A 35 -8.48 -28.09 -29.08
C ILE A 35 -8.17 -26.73 -28.48
N ARG A 36 -7.79 -25.76 -29.33
CA ARG A 36 -7.70 -24.37 -28.90
C ARG A 36 -9.10 -23.91 -28.53
N THR A 37 -9.31 -23.69 -27.24
CA THR A 37 -10.52 -23.05 -26.71
C THR A 37 -10.45 -21.54 -26.78
N ASP A 38 -9.40 -21.01 -27.44
CA ASP A 38 -9.05 -19.60 -27.65
C ASP A 38 -9.02 -18.74 -26.36
N ASP A 39 -9.07 -19.38 -25.19
CA ASP A 39 -9.03 -18.78 -23.86
C ASP A 39 -7.62 -18.39 -23.40
N GLU A 40 -6.63 -18.44 -24.31
CA GLU A 40 -5.24 -18.08 -24.08
C GLU A 40 -5.14 -16.64 -23.55
N ARG A 41 -4.41 -16.47 -22.46
CA ARG A 41 -4.09 -15.14 -21.93
C ARG A 41 -2.69 -14.75 -22.33
N THR A 42 -2.56 -13.50 -22.76
CA THR A 42 -1.27 -12.86 -23.04
C THR A 42 -1.03 -11.78 -22.00
N HIS A 43 0.14 -11.82 -21.38
CA HIS A 43 0.59 -10.86 -20.39
C HIS A 43 1.68 -9.99 -21.02
N HIS A 44 1.52 -8.67 -20.99
CA HIS A 44 2.54 -7.74 -21.46
C HIS A 44 3.11 -6.92 -20.29
N TYR A 45 4.42 -6.71 -20.34
CA TYR A 45 5.20 -6.01 -19.31
C TYR A 45 5.99 -4.88 -19.95
N HIS A 46 5.78 -3.66 -19.47
CA HIS A 46 6.42 -2.46 -20.01
C HIS A 46 7.24 -1.74 -18.95
N TYR A 47 8.42 -1.29 -19.37
CA TYR A 47 9.43 -0.73 -18.49
C TYR A 47 9.78 0.70 -18.88
N ASP A 48 10.19 1.50 -17.90
CA ASP A 48 10.79 2.80 -18.16
C ASP A 48 12.27 2.69 -18.57
N SER A 49 12.90 3.83 -18.82
CA SER A 49 14.33 3.93 -19.17
C SER A 49 15.27 3.51 -18.02
N LEU A 50 14.76 3.42 -16.80
CA LEU A 50 15.49 2.88 -15.65
C LEU A 50 15.20 1.39 -15.43
N HIS A 51 14.60 0.71 -16.40
CA HIS A 51 14.25 -0.72 -16.36
C HIS A 51 13.30 -1.09 -15.22
N ARG A 52 12.45 -0.16 -14.75
CA ARG A 52 11.40 -0.42 -13.75
C ARG A 52 10.10 -0.79 -14.45
N LEU A 53 9.40 -1.82 -13.98
CA LEU A 53 8.08 -2.19 -14.51
C LEU A 53 7.09 -1.07 -14.19
N VAL A 54 6.61 -0.35 -15.19
CA VAL A 54 5.68 0.78 -15.01
C VAL A 54 4.27 0.46 -15.46
N HIS A 55 4.11 -0.56 -16.29
CA HIS A 55 2.81 -0.98 -16.80
C HIS A 55 2.77 -2.48 -17.06
N TYR A 56 1.69 -3.10 -16.64
CA TYR A 56 1.35 -4.48 -16.94
C TYR A 56 -0.09 -4.55 -17.45
N ILE A 57 -0.33 -5.42 -18.43
CA ILE A 57 -1.67 -5.69 -18.95
C ILE A 57 -1.81 -7.17 -19.29
N ARG A 58 -2.95 -7.76 -18.93
CA ARG A 58 -3.32 -9.12 -19.31
C ARG A 58 -4.53 -9.09 -20.22
N ILE A 59 -4.39 -9.68 -21.39
CA ILE A 59 -5.36 -9.66 -22.48
C ILE A 59 -5.84 -11.08 -22.73
N GLN A 60 -7.13 -11.23 -23.05
CA GLN A 60 -7.73 -12.45 -23.55
C GLN A 60 -8.66 -12.06 -24.70
N TYR A 61 -8.53 -12.69 -25.88
CA TYR A 61 -9.33 -12.33 -27.07
C TYR A 61 -9.26 -10.83 -27.45
N GLU A 62 -8.06 -10.24 -27.48
CA GLU A 62 -7.85 -8.79 -27.72
C GLU A 62 -8.52 -7.86 -26.69
N GLU A 63 -9.17 -8.42 -25.66
CA GLU A 63 -9.86 -7.67 -24.63
C GLU A 63 -9.04 -7.66 -23.32
N PRO A 64 -8.81 -6.49 -22.70
CA PRO A 64 -8.06 -6.40 -21.47
C PRO A 64 -8.87 -6.96 -20.28
N LEU A 65 -8.28 -7.92 -19.58
CA LEU A 65 -8.83 -8.48 -18.33
C LEU A 65 -8.40 -7.70 -17.10
N VAL A 66 -7.14 -7.23 -17.09
CA VAL A 66 -6.59 -6.42 -16.02
C VAL A 66 -5.48 -5.54 -16.57
N GLU A 67 -5.40 -4.32 -16.10
CA GLU A 67 -4.32 -3.38 -16.37
C GLU A 67 -3.79 -2.82 -15.06
N SER A 68 -2.48 -2.65 -14.93
CA SER A 68 -1.89 -1.99 -13.77
C SER A 68 -0.76 -1.03 -14.14
N ARG A 69 -0.65 0.04 -13.35
CA ARG A 69 0.39 1.07 -13.48
C ARG A 69 1.09 1.24 -12.16
N TYR A 70 2.42 1.33 -12.18
CA TYR A 70 3.26 1.44 -10.98
C TYR A 70 4.00 2.78 -10.95
N LEU A 71 4.04 3.39 -9.77
CA LEU A 71 4.70 4.67 -9.50
C LEU A 71 5.89 4.44 -8.58
N TYR A 72 7.00 5.13 -8.84
CA TYR A 72 8.24 4.99 -8.10
C TYR A 72 8.80 6.35 -7.69
N ASP A 73 9.48 6.39 -6.56
CA ASP A 73 10.32 7.54 -6.19
C ASP A 73 11.66 7.54 -6.94
N PRO A 74 12.49 8.60 -6.80
CA PRO A 74 13.81 8.67 -7.43
C PRO A 74 14.80 7.57 -6.96
N LEU A 75 14.60 7.00 -5.77
CA LEU A 75 15.39 5.89 -5.26
C LEU A 75 14.92 4.53 -5.80
N GLY A 76 13.86 4.52 -6.62
CA GLY A 76 13.33 3.31 -7.25
C GLY A 76 12.42 2.48 -6.34
N ARG A 77 11.96 3.02 -5.21
CA ARG A 77 10.97 2.38 -4.33
C ARG A 77 9.57 2.70 -4.86
N ARG A 78 8.70 1.70 -4.90
CA ARG A 78 7.32 1.85 -5.38
C ARG A 78 6.52 2.70 -4.41
N THR A 79 5.99 3.84 -4.85
CA THR A 79 5.18 4.75 -4.03
C THR A 79 3.70 4.58 -4.26
N GLY A 80 3.29 4.01 -5.39
CA GLY A 80 1.89 3.66 -5.63
C GLY A 80 1.69 2.62 -6.72
N LYS A 81 0.51 2.01 -6.73
CA LYS A 81 -0.02 1.27 -7.88
C LYS A 81 -1.48 1.62 -8.14
N ARG A 82 -1.88 1.44 -9.39
CA ARG A 82 -3.26 1.55 -9.86
C ARG A 82 -3.60 0.28 -10.61
N VAL A 83 -4.74 -0.32 -10.32
CA VAL A 83 -5.19 -1.55 -10.98
C VAL A 83 -6.62 -1.34 -11.48
N TRP A 84 -6.82 -1.61 -12.77
CA TRP A 84 -8.12 -1.66 -13.42
C TRP A 84 -8.45 -3.12 -13.70
N ARG A 85 -9.62 -3.58 -13.26
CA ARG A 85 -10.06 -4.97 -13.47
C ARG A 85 -11.28 -4.97 -14.36
N ARG A 86 -11.38 -6.00 -15.22
CA ARG A 86 -12.55 -6.17 -16.07
C ARG A 86 -13.76 -6.55 -15.22
N GLU A 87 -14.76 -5.71 -15.25
CA GLU A 87 -16.00 -5.86 -14.48
C GLU A 87 -17.22 -5.59 -15.35
N ARG A 88 -18.38 -6.01 -14.87
CA ARG A 88 -19.67 -5.75 -15.52
C ARG A 88 -20.16 -4.37 -15.09
N ASP A 89 -20.36 -3.48 -16.05
CA ASP A 89 -20.96 -2.18 -15.76
C ASP A 89 -22.49 -2.25 -15.57
N LEU A 90 -23.11 -1.10 -15.26
CA LEU A 90 -24.56 -1.01 -15.04
C LEU A 90 -25.41 -1.36 -16.28
N THR A 91 -24.82 -1.36 -17.48
CA THR A 91 -25.48 -1.75 -18.73
C THR A 91 -25.32 -3.24 -19.04
N GLY A 92 -24.53 -3.95 -18.23
CA GLY A 92 -24.18 -5.35 -18.44
C GLY A 92 -22.96 -5.55 -19.33
N TRP A 93 -22.30 -4.49 -19.79
CA TRP A 93 -21.12 -4.54 -20.65
C TRP A 93 -19.86 -4.87 -19.83
N MET A 94 -18.97 -5.71 -20.39
CA MET A 94 -17.73 -6.12 -19.74
C MET A 94 -16.57 -5.25 -20.22
N SER A 95 -16.07 -4.36 -19.35
CA SER A 95 -14.93 -3.49 -19.64
C SER A 95 -14.06 -3.31 -18.39
N LEU A 96 -12.86 -2.76 -18.56
CA LEU A 96 -12.06 -2.33 -17.41
C LEU A 96 -12.85 -1.31 -16.56
N SER A 97 -12.71 -1.42 -15.24
CA SER A 97 -13.34 -0.51 -14.30
C SER A 97 -13.10 0.96 -14.67
N ARG A 98 -14.08 1.84 -14.45
CA ARG A 98 -13.88 3.27 -14.78
C ARG A 98 -12.89 3.95 -13.85
N LYS A 99 -12.83 3.51 -12.59
CA LYS A 99 -11.90 3.97 -11.57
C LYS A 99 -10.95 2.83 -11.19
N PRO A 100 -9.64 3.09 -11.08
CA PRO A 100 -8.71 2.09 -10.59
C PRO A 100 -8.85 1.88 -9.09
N GLU A 101 -8.55 0.67 -8.65
CA GLU A 101 -8.08 0.40 -7.29
C GLU A 101 -6.72 1.08 -7.11
N VAL A 102 -6.57 1.91 -6.08
CA VAL A 102 -5.32 2.64 -5.83
C VAL A 102 -4.71 2.18 -4.51
N THR A 103 -3.42 1.84 -4.55
CA THR A 103 -2.63 1.54 -3.35
C THR A 103 -1.44 2.48 -3.27
N TRP A 104 -1.23 3.09 -2.11
CA TRP A 104 -0.08 3.93 -1.78
C TRP A 104 0.86 3.20 -0.83
N TYR A 105 2.15 3.46 -0.99
CA TYR A 105 3.21 2.77 -0.26
C TYR A 105 4.12 3.79 0.43
N GLY A 106 4.28 3.65 1.74
CA GLY A 106 5.18 4.45 2.57
C GLY A 106 6.38 3.63 3.04
N TRP A 107 7.56 4.24 2.99
CA TRP A 107 8.84 3.57 3.25
C TRP A 107 9.61 4.23 4.40
N ASP A 108 10.28 3.42 5.21
CA ASP A 108 11.34 3.85 6.14
C ASP A 108 12.66 3.20 5.72
N GLY A 109 13.57 4.00 5.18
CA GLY A 109 14.74 3.50 4.46
C GLY A 109 14.32 2.54 3.35
N ASP A 110 14.68 1.26 3.51
CA ASP A 110 14.36 0.20 2.55
C ASP A 110 13.16 -0.66 2.94
N ARG A 111 12.53 -0.39 4.09
CA ARG A 111 11.39 -1.17 4.60
C ARG A 111 10.07 -0.54 4.22
N LEU A 112 9.14 -1.36 3.73
CA LEU A 112 7.78 -0.95 3.42
C LEU A 112 6.97 -0.86 4.71
N THR A 113 6.81 0.33 5.28
CA THR A 113 6.15 0.48 6.59
C THR A 113 4.67 0.78 6.49
N THR A 114 4.20 1.29 5.36
CA THR A 114 2.78 1.65 5.17
C THR A 114 2.26 1.16 3.82
N VAL A 115 1.10 0.52 3.83
CA VAL A 115 0.28 0.24 2.65
C VAL A 115 -1.07 0.90 2.90
N GLN A 116 -1.55 1.72 1.98
CA GLN A 116 -2.81 2.44 2.13
C GLN A 116 -3.66 2.31 0.87
N THR A 117 -4.88 1.84 1.04
CA THR A 117 -5.93 1.84 0.02
C THR A 117 -6.90 2.99 0.27
N ASP A 118 -8.00 3.02 -0.48
CA ASP A 118 -9.15 3.87 -0.24
C ASP A 118 -9.90 3.53 1.05
N THR A 119 -9.88 2.26 1.46
CA THR A 119 -10.61 1.75 2.63
C THR A 119 -9.77 1.61 3.88
N THR A 120 -8.50 1.20 3.76
CA THR A 120 -7.68 0.83 4.92
C THR A 120 -6.27 1.39 4.84
N ARG A 121 -5.66 1.58 6.00
CA ARG A 121 -4.22 1.81 6.17
C ARG A 121 -3.65 0.67 7.01
N ILE A 122 -2.62 0.03 6.47
CA ILE A 122 -1.86 -1.02 7.14
C ILE A 122 -0.46 -0.48 7.42
N GLN A 123 -0.06 -0.51 8.68
CA GLN A 123 1.30 -0.21 9.11
C GLN A 123 1.99 -1.49 9.57
N THR A 124 3.24 -1.68 9.14
CA THR A 124 4.04 -2.86 9.50
C THR A 124 5.26 -2.43 10.31
N VAL A 125 5.44 -3.06 11.46
CA VAL A 125 6.66 -3.00 12.27
C VAL A 125 7.49 -4.23 11.97
N TYR A 126 8.78 -4.03 11.73
CA TYR A 126 9.74 -5.10 11.41
C TYR A 126 10.63 -5.42 12.59
N GLN A 127 11.20 -6.63 12.59
CA GLN A 127 12.29 -6.96 13.49
C GLN A 127 13.50 -6.02 13.27
N PRO A 128 14.20 -5.59 14.32
CA PRO A 128 15.37 -4.73 14.20
C PRO A 128 16.43 -5.33 13.25
N GLY A 129 16.93 -4.51 12.32
CA GLY A 129 17.96 -4.92 11.35
C GLY A 129 17.52 -5.95 10.30
N SER A 130 16.22 -6.28 10.22
CA SER A 130 15.70 -7.32 9.33
C SER A 130 14.54 -6.79 8.45
N PHE A 131 14.19 -7.59 7.45
CA PHE A 131 12.97 -7.46 6.63
C PHE A 131 11.86 -8.41 7.07
N ALA A 132 12.06 -9.19 8.14
CA ALA A 132 11.03 -10.03 8.74
C ALA A 132 9.98 -9.16 9.46
N PRO A 133 8.71 -9.18 9.02
CA PRO A 133 7.65 -8.42 9.66
C PRO A 133 7.36 -8.99 11.05
N LEU A 134 7.01 -8.12 11.99
CA LEU A 134 6.72 -8.49 13.38
C LEU A 134 5.27 -8.20 13.73
N ILE A 135 4.82 -6.96 13.53
CA ILE A 135 3.45 -6.54 13.87
C ILE A 135 2.84 -5.86 12.66
N ARG A 136 1.58 -6.18 12.38
CA ARG A 136 0.71 -5.44 11.50
C ARG A 136 -0.32 -4.67 12.33
N ILE A 137 -0.52 -3.40 11.99
CA ILE A 137 -1.59 -2.59 12.55
C ILE A 137 -2.46 -2.12 11.40
N GLU A 138 -3.73 -2.52 11.39
CA GLU A 138 -4.71 -2.09 10.42
C GLU A 138 -5.63 -1.04 11.02
N THR A 139 -5.92 0.00 10.25
CA THR A 139 -6.81 1.10 10.63
C THR A 139 -7.70 1.43 9.45
N ASP A 140 -9.02 1.38 9.65
CA ASP A 140 -9.99 1.82 8.66
C ASP A 140 -9.80 3.32 8.39
N ASN A 141 -9.89 3.75 7.13
CA ASN A 141 -9.67 5.15 6.77
C ASN A 141 -10.73 6.08 7.40
N GLY A 142 -11.97 5.62 7.56
CA GLY A 142 -12.99 6.37 8.30
C GLY A 142 -12.65 6.58 9.79
N GLU A 143 -12.01 5.60 10.43
CA GLU A 143 -11.51 5.75 11.81
C GLU A 143 -10.30 6.68 11.87
N ARG A 144 -9.45 6.66 10.84
CA ARG A 144 -8.32 7.59 10.71
C ARG A 144 -8.79 9.03 10.53
N GLU A 145 -9.85 9.26 9.76
CA GLU A 145 -10.45 10.58 9.56
C GLU A 145 -11.01 11.16 10.85
N LYS A 146 -11.59 10.34 11.73
CA LYS A 146 -12.04 10.78 13.06
C LYS A 146 -10.91 11.30 13.95
N ALA A 147 -9.66 10.89 13.71
CA ALA A 147 -8.50 11.42 14.43
C ALA A 147 -7.92 12.69 13.80
N GLN A 148 -8.37 13.11 12.61
CA GLN A 148 -8.06 14.44 12.12
C GLN A 148 -8.85 15.44 12.96
N ARG A 149 -8.12 16.29 13.67
CA ARG A 149 -8.67 17.34 14.52
C ARG A 149 -8.32 18.69 13.92
N ARG A 150 -9.25 19.63 14.05
CA ARG A 150 -8.96 21.03 13.78
C ARG A 150 -8.16 21.58 14.96
N SER A 151 -7.15 22.40 14.66
CA SER A 151 -6.50 23.24 15.66
C SER A 151 -7.50 24.20 16.28
N LEU A 152 -7.19 24.69 17.47
CA LEU A 152 -7.96 25.74 18.15
C LEU A 152 -8.11 26.97 17.25
N ALA A 153 -7.05 27.32 16.50
CA ALA A 153 -7.06 28.43 15.55
C ALA A 153 -8.08 28.19 14.42
N GLU A 154 -8.05 27.01 13.77
CA GLU A 154 -8.98 26.66 12.70
C GLU A 154 -10.43 26.64 13.18
N LYS A 155 -10.67 26.10 14.38
CA LYS A 155 -12.01 26.03 14.96
C LYS A 155 -12.58 27.43 15.21
N LEU A 156 -11.82 28.30 15.90
CA LEU A 156 -12.24 29.67 16.18
C LEU A 156 -12.41 30.51 14.91
N GLN A 157 -11.55 30.28 13.91
CA GLN A 157 -11.66 30.96 12.62
C GLN A 157 -12.95 30.57 11.87
N GLN A 158 -13.34 29.30 11.95
CA GLN A 158 -14.58 28.81 11.35
C GLN A 158 -15.83 29.30 12.09
N GLU A 159 -15.82 29.29 13.42
CA GLU A 159 -16.93 29.77 14.26
C GLU A 159 -17.15 31.29 14.12
N GLY A 160 -16.09 32.07 13.93
CA GLY A 160 -16.18 33.52 13.67
C GLY A 160 -16.70 33.91 12.28
N SER A 161 -16.94 32.94 11.39
CA SER A 161 -17.38 33.16 10.01
C SER A 161 -18.91 33.08 9.86
N GLU A 162 -19.67 33.68 10.78
CA GLU A 162 -21.14 33.59 10.83
C GLU A 162 -21.84 34.14 9.57
N ASP A 163 -21.23 35.07 8.83
CA ASP A 163 -21.85 35.76 7.66
C ASP A 163 -21.35 35.30 6.28
N GLY A 164 -20.65 34.15 6.20
CA GLY A 164 -20.14 33.63 4.92
C GLY A 164 -18.94 34.39 4.32
N HIS A 165 -18.46 35.43 4.99
CA HIS A 165 -17.14 36.01 4.76
C HIS A 165 -16.12 35.29 5.63
N GLY A 166 -15.24 34.50 5.00
CA GLY A 166 -14.19 33.78 5.72
C GLY A 166 -13.29 34.74 6.50
N VAL A 167 -13.39 34.72 7.82
CA VAL A 167 -12.41 35.36 8.69
C VAL A 167 -11.10 34.62 8.50
N VAL A 168 -10.00 35.33 8.27
CA VAL A 168 -8.66 34.75 8.18
C VAL A 168 -7.82 35.35 9.29
N PHE A 169 -7.36 34.52 10.22
CA PHE A 169 -6.50 34.98 11.30
C PHE A 169 -5.10 35.33 10.78
N PRO A 170 -4.50 36.42 11.27
CA PRO A 170 -3.09 36.70 11.03
C PRO A 170 -2.21 35.55 11.54
N ALA A 171 -1.10 35.27 10.84
CA ALA A 171 -0.19 34.17 11.18
C ALA A 171 0.32 34.20 12.63
N GLU A 172 0.50 35.40 13.20
CA GLU A 172 0.93 35.55 14.59
C GLU A 172 -0.14 35.07 15.58
N LEU A 173 -1.42 35.37 15.30
CA LEU A 173 -2.53 34.89 16.12
C LEU A 173 -2.66 33.38 16.04
N VAL A 174 -2.47 32.79 14.85
CA VAL A 174 -2.45 31.33 14.67
C VAL A 174 -1.34 30.71 15.53
N ARG A 175 -0.12 31.25 15.50
CA ARG A 175 0.99 30.76 16.34
C ARG A 175 0.71 30.88 17.84
N LEU A 176 0.04 31.95 18.29
CA LEU A 176 -0.34 32.11 19.69
C LEU A 176 -1.39 31.08 20.11
N LEU A 177 -2.39 30.85 19.27
CA LEU A 177 -3.45 29.87 19.50
C LEU A 177 -2.90 28.44 19.46
N ASP A 178 -1.98 28.12 18.54
CA ASP A 178 -1.31 26.82 18.47
C ASP A 178 -0.48 26.56 19.74
N ARG A 179 0.30 27.56 20.20
CA ARG A 179 1.05 27.48 21.46
C ARG A 179 0.13 27.29 22.65
N LEU A 180 -0.95 28.08 22.73
CA LEU A 180 -1.92 27.97 23.82
C LEU A 180 -2.58 26.59 23.82
N GLU A 181 -2.91 26.04 22.65
CA GLU A 181 -3.48 24.70 22.54
C GLU A 181 -2.50 23.63 23.07
N GLU A 182 -1.22 23.70 22.68
CA GLU A 182 -0.18 22.80 23.21
C GLU A 182 -0.06 22.89 24.74
N GLU A 183 -0.07 24.11 25.26
CA GLU A 183 0.00 24.39 26.69
C GLU A 183 -1.22 23.85 27.46
N ILE A 184 -2.43 24.00 26.90
CA ILE A 184 -3.67 23.46 27.47
C ILE A 184 -3.61 21.92 27.47
N ARG A 185 -3.21 21.30 26.36
CA ARG A 185 -3.09 19.84 26.26
C ARG A 185 -2.05 19.26 27.21
N ALA A 186 -0.97 19.98 27.45
CA ALA A 186 0.07 19.58 28.38
C ALA A 186 -0.28 19.87 29.86
N ASP A 187 -1.46 20.44 30.13
CA ASP A 187 -1.90 20.93 31.45
C ASP A 187 -0.88 21.88 32.11
N ARG A 188 -0.22 22.71 31.29
CA ARG A 188 0.88 23.60 31.69
C ARG A 188 0.80 24.97 31.01
N VAL A 189 -0.32 25.67 31.21
CA VAL A 189 -0.53 27.01 30.64
C VAL A 189 0.37 28.06 31.29
N SER A 190 1.17 28.73 30.46
CA SER A 190 2.18 29.69 30.88
C SER A 190 1.55 30.97 31.45
N SER A 191 2.31 31.70 32.26
CA SER A 191 1.87 33.00 32.80
C SER A 191 1.62 34.02 31.70
N GLU A 192 2.40 33.96 30.61
CA GLU A 192 2.24 34.80 29.42
C GLU A 192 0.87 34.55 28.76
N SER A 193 0.57 33.28 28.45
CA SER A 193 -0.72 32.89 27.87
C SER A 193 -1.90 33.25 28.76
N ARG A 194 -1.77 33.08 30.08
CA ARG A 194 -2.82 33.50 31.05
C ARG A 194 -3.04 35.01 31.06
N ALA A 195 -1.96 35.80 31.01
CA ALA A 195 -2.05 37.25 30.97
C ALA A 195 -2.68 37.73 29.64
N TRP A 196 -2.31 37.11 28.53
CA TRP A 196 -2.90 37.39 27.21
C TRP A 196 -4.41 37.06 27.19
N LEU A 197 -4.81 35.88 27.66
CA LEU A 197 -6.22 35.50 27.77
C LEU A 197 -7.01 36.48 28.64
N ALA A 198 -6.44 36.89 29.79
CA ALA A 198 -7.07 37.87 30.68
C ALA A 198 -7.27 39.24 30.01
N GLN A 199 -6.31 39.70 29.19
CA GLN A 199 -6.47 40.93 28.39
C GLN A 199 -7.61 40.81 27.38
N CYS A 200 -7.81 39.62 26.82
CA CYS A 200 -8.93 39.31 25.92
C CYS A 200 -10.26 39.03 26.64
N GLY A 201 -10.29 39.02 27.98
CA GLY A 201 -11.49 38.69 28.76
C GLY A 201 -11.87 37.20 28.73
N LEU A 202 -10.93 36.32 28.40
CA LEU A 202 -11.12 34.87 28.29
C LEU A 202 -10.40 34.14 29.42
N THR A 203 -10.88 32.94 29.76
CA THR A 203 -10.21 32.04 30.72
C THR A 203 -9.66 30.80 30.04
N VAL A 204 -8.69 30.15 30.70
CA VAL A 204 -8.12 28.88 30.21
C VAL A 204 -9.21 27.82 30.06
N GLU A 205 -10.15 27.74 31.00
CA GLU A 205 -11.23 26.76 30.98
C GLU A 205 -12.19 26.98 29.80
N GLN A 206 -12.42 28.23 29.40
CA GLN A 206 -13.24 28.54 28.22
C GLN A 206 -12.55 28.07 26.93
N LEU A 207 -11.25 28.34 26.77
CA LEU A 207 -10.50 27.88 25.60
C LEU A 207 -10.30 26.37 25.61
N ALA A 208 -10.09 25.75 26.78
CA ALA A 208 -9.95 24.31 26.92
C ALA A 208 -11.21 23.56 26.46
N ARG A 209 -12.40 24.13 26.64
CA ARG A 209 -13.66 23.59 26.07
C ARG A 209 -13.72 23.69 24.55
N GLN A 210 -12.95 24.60 23.95
CA GLN A 210 -12.88 24.75 22.50
C GLN A 210 -11.88 23.78 21.86
N VAL A 211 -10.85 23.36 22.59
CA VAL A 211 -9.88 22.37 22.12
C VAL A 211 -10.58 21.04 21.83
N GLU A 212 -10.52 20.57 20.60
CA GLU A 212 -11.09 19.26 20.22
C GLU A 212 -10.36 18.13 20.98
N PRO A 213 -11.08 17.17 21.59
CA PRO A 213 -10.44 16.07 22.32
C PRO A 213 -9.60 15.20 21.38
N GLU A 214 -8.55 14.59 21.94
CA GLU A 214 -7.74 13.64 21.16
C GLU A 214 -8.51 12.33 20.99
N TYR A 215 -8.82 11.99 19.73
CA TYR A 215 -9.41 10.71 19.39
C TYR A 215 -8.32 9.71 19.03
N THR A 216 -8.29 8.56 19.73
CA THR A 216 -7.44 7.43 19.34
C THR A 216 -8.24 6.55 18.37
N PRO A 217 -7.84 6.42 17.10
CA PRO A 217 -8.53 5.55 16.15
C PRO A 217 -8.61 4.12 16.66
N ALA A 218 -9.74 3.46 16.43
CA ALA A 218 -9.81 2.01 16.56
C ALA A 218 -8.84 1.36 15.55
N ARG A 219 -8.11 0.34 16.00
CA ARG A 219 -7.11 -0.39 15.20
C ARG A 219 -7.23 -1.88 15.47
N LYS A 220 -6.86 -2.68 14.47
CA LYS A 220 -6.72 -4.14 14.61
C LYS A 220 -5.25 -4.50 14.48
N ALA A 221 -4.65 -5.05 15.54
CA ALA A 221 -3.28 -5.55 15.48
C ALA A 221 -3.23 -7.05 15.22
N HIS A 222 -2.22 -7.48 14.47
CA HIS A 222 -1.88 -8.88 14.28
C HIS A 222 -0.37 -9.09 14.42
N LEU A 223 0.04 -10.17 15.09
CA LEU A 223 1.43 -10.60 15.17
C LEU A 223 1.76 -11.52 13.99
N TYR A 224 2.87 -11.27 13.33
CA TYR A 224 3.41 -12.19 12.33
C TYR A 224 4.09 -13.38 13.00
N HIS A 225 3.69 -14.58 12.60
CA HIS A 225 4.44 -15.80 12.83
C HIS A 225 5.18 -16.15 11.53
N CYS A 226 6.50 -16.03 11.54
CA CYS A 226 7.34 -16.27 10.36
C CYS A 226 8.21 -17.51 10.52
N ASP A 227 8.63 -18.10 9.40
CA ASP A 227 9.69 -19.11 9.38
C ASP A 227 11.08 -18.48 9.65
N HIS A 228 12.12 -19.33 9.67
CA HIS A 228 13.51 -18.90 9.88
C HIS A 228 14.07 -17.98 8.77
N ARG A 229 13.42 -17.93 7.60
CA ARG A 229 13.78 -17.03 6.50
C ARG A 229 13.08 -15.68 6.63
N GLY A 230 12.08 -15.55 7.50
CA GLY A 230 11.24 -14.35 7.62
C GLY A 230 10.00 -14.37 6.72
N LEU A 231 9.63 -15.53 6.15
CA LEU A 231 8.40 -15.71 5.38
C LEU A 231 7.21 -15.82 6.36
N PRO A 232 6.18 -14.97 6.24
CA PRO A 232 4.95 -15.10 7.03
C PRO A 232 4.25 -16.44 6.81
N LEU A 233 4.01 -17.20 7.88
CA LEU A 233 3.23 -18.44 7.87
C LEU A 233 1.85 -18.26 8.51
N ALA A 234 1.73 -17.35 9.48
CA ALA A 234 0.45 -17.02 10.10
C ALA A 234 0.40 -15.57 10.62
N LEU A 235 -0.83 -15.06 10.79
CA LEU A 235 -1.15 -13.85 11.54
C LEU A 235 -1.97 -14.22 12.76
N ILE A 236 -1.49 -13.83 13.93
CA ILE A 236 -2.16 -14.10 15.21
C ILE A 236 -2.86 -12.82 15.68
N SER A 237 -4.15 -12.89 15.99
CA SER A 237 -4.92 -11.76 16.52
C SER A 237 -4.54 -11.44 17.98
N GLU A 238 -5.02 -10.31 18.50
CA GLU A 238 -4.83 -9.91 19.89
C GLU A 238 -5.37 -10.94 20.90
N ASP A 239 -6.40 -11.70 20.51
CA ASP A 239 -7.00 -12.77 21.33
C ASP A 239 -6.20 -14.09 21.27
N GLY A 240 -5.10 -14.14 20.52
CA GLY A 240 -4.29 -15.35 20.35
C GLY A 240 -4.81 -16.35 19.29
N ASN A 241 -5.82 -15.96 18.51
CA ASN A 241 -6.39 -16.80 17.45
C ASN A 241 -5.62 -16.62 16.13
N THR A 242 -5.53 -17.68 15.33
CA THR A 242 -5.00 -17.59 13.97
C THR A 242 -6.01 -16.89 13.07
N ALA A 243 -5.73 -15.66 12.67
CA ALA A 243 -6.57 -14.87 11.78
C ALA A 243 -6.34 -15.18 10.30
N TRP A 244 -5.14 -15.66 9.98
CA TRP A 244 -4.70 -16.03 8.63
C TRP A 244 -3.53 -17.00 8.74
N SER A 245 -3.44 -17.98 7.84
CA SER A 245 -2.24 -18.82 7.67
C SER A 245 -2.08 -19.30 6.24
N ALA A 246 -0.84 -19.59 5.85
CA ALA A 246 -0.54 -20.11 4.51
C ALA A 246 0.66 -21.05 4.50
N GLU A 247 0.68 -21.94 3.52
CA GLU A 247 1.79 -22.84 3.23
C GLU A 247 2.43 -22.46 1.90
N TYR A 248 3.76 -22.63 1.82
CA TYR A 248 4.54 -22.19 0.67
C TYR A 248 5.56 -23.25 0.25
N ASP A 249 5.88 -23.28 -1.03
CA ASP A 249 7.05 -24.02 -1.53
C ASP A 249 8.37 -23.25 -1.29
N GLU A 250 9.48 -23.84 -1.73
CA GLU A 250 10.82 -23.28 -1.59
C GLU A 250 11.00 -21.96 -2.36
N TRP A 251 10.27 -21.77 -3.45
CA TRP A 251 10.31 -20.57 -4.30
C TRP A 251 9.33 -19.48 -3.83
N GLY A 252 8.53 -19.74 -2.81
CA GLY A 252 7.57 -18.82 -2.23
C GLY A 252 6.19 -18.85 -2.90
N ASN A 253 5.89 -19.83 -3.76
CA ASN A 253 4.53 -20.02 -4.28
C ASN A 253 3.62 -20.47 -3.13
N GLN A 254 2.46 -19.84 -3.02
CA GLN A 254 1.44 -20.20 -2.04
C GLN A 254 0.76 -21.51 -2.48
N LEU A 255 0.90 -22.54 -1.66
CA LEU A 255 0.30 -23.86 -1.89
C LEU A 255 -1.11 -23.95 -1.29
N ASN A 256 -1.28 -23.39 -0.10
CA ASN A 256 -2.55 -23.34 0.62
C ASN A 256 -2.69 -22.04 1.40
N GLU A 257 -3.93 -21.61 1.64
CA GLU A 257 -4.25 -20.45 2.47
C GLU A 257 -5.56 -20.69 3.24
N GLU A 258 -5.50 -20.45 4.55
CA GLU A 258 -6.66 -20.35 5.42
C GLU A 258 -6.86 -18.89 5.82
N ASN A 259 -7.93 -18.27 5.32
CA ASN A 259 -8.21 -16.84 5.52
C ASN A 259 -9.70 -16.59 5.82
N PRO A 260 -10.22 -17.07 6.97
CA PRO A 260 -11.64 -16.96 7.32
C PRO A 260 -12.11 -15.51 7.54
N HIS A 261 -11.17 -14.59 7.79
CA HIS A 261 -11.45 -13.18 8.09
C HIS A 261 -11.11 -12.22 6.95
N HIS A 262 -10.79 -12.74 5.75
CA HIS A 262 -10.42 -11.95 4.56
C HIS A 262 -9.31 -10.92 4.82
N VAL A 263 -8.33 -11.31 5.64
CA VAL A 263 -7.18 -10.47 6.00
C VAL A 263 -6.26 -10.31 4.79
N TYR A 264 -6.03 -9.07 4.36
CA TYR A 264 -5.16 -8.80 3.21
C TYR A 264 -3.68 -9.00 3.57
N GLN A 265 -3.07 -10.13 3.22
CA GLN A 265 -1.65 -10.42 3.50
C GLN A 265 -0.81 -10.54 2.21
N PRO A 266 -0.11 -9.47 1.78
CA PRO A 266 0.64 -9.51 0.54
C PRO A 266 2.12 -9.88 0.72
N TYR A 267 2.67 -9.94 1.93
CA TYR A 267 4.10 -10.26 2.10
C TYR A 267 4.41 -11.71 1.71
N ARG A 268 5.62 -11.90 1.18
CA ARG A 268 6.19 -13.20 0.79
C ARG A 268 7.55 -13.34 1.46
N LEU A 269 8.58 -13.79 0.73
CA LEU A 269 9.95 -13.80 1.25
C LEU A 269 10.40 -12.37 1.64
N PRO A 270 11.45 -12.21 2.46
CA PRO A 270 11.84 -10.91 2.99
C PRO A 270 11.96 -9.81 1.94
N GLY A 271 11.26 -8.70 2.16
CA GLY A 271 11.21 -7.55 1.25
C GLY A 271 10.26 -7.70 0.05
N GLN A 272 9.60 -8.85 -0.10
CA GLN A 272 8.71 -9.14 -1.23
C GLN A 272 7.24 -8.84 -0.91
N GLN A 273 6.54 -8.29 -1.89
CA GLN A 273 5.09 -8.08 -1.87
C GLN A 273 4.44 -8.69 -3.11
N HIS A 274 3.43 -9.54 -2.93
CA HIS A 274 2.67 -10.13 -4.01
C HIS A 274 1.73 -9.11 -4.67
N ASP A 275 1.86 -8.96 -5.98
CA ASP A 275 0.94 -8.24 -6.84
C ASP A 275 0.02 -9.22 -7.57
N GLU A 276 -1.16 -9.44 -6.99
CA GLU A 276 -2.18 -10.37 -7.48
C GLU A 276 -2.51 -10.18 -8.97
N GLU A 277 -2.54 -8.94 -9.45
CA GLU A 277 -2.87 -8.64 -10.85
C GLU A 277 -1.90 -9.29 -11.85
N SER A 278 -0.62 -9.37 -11.46
CA SER A 278 0.48 -9.85 -12.31
C SER A 278 0.95 -11.25 -11.92
N GLY A 279 0.66 -11.67 -10.70
CA GLY A 279 1.22 -12.87 -10.06
C GLY A 279 2.69 -12.72 -9.65
N LEU A 280 3.29 -11.54 -9.84
CA LEU A 280 4.70 -11.28 -9.53
C LEU A 280 4.87 -10.78 -8.10
N TYR A 281 6.05 -11.03 -7.55
CA TYR A 281 6.44 -10.53 -6.23
C TYR A 281 7.36 -9.32 -6.41
N TYR A 282 6.84 -8.14 -6.10
CA TYR A 282 7.60 -6.92 -6.06
C TYR A 282 8.66 -6.99 -4.96
N ASN A 283 9.94 -6.90 -5.34
CA ASN A 283 11.09 -6.88 -4.45
C ASN A 283 11.94 -5.63 -4.73
N ARG A 284 11.42 -4.48 -4.30
CA ARG A 284 12.04 -3.15 -4.41
C ARG A 284 12.45 -2.76 -5.84
N HIS A 285 13.61 -3.19 -6.30
CA HIS A 285 14.12 -2.81 -7.62
C HIS A 285 13.72 -3.78 -8.73
N ARG A 286 13.24 -4.98 -8.38
CA ARG A 286 12.92 -6.04 -9.33
C ARG A 286 11.60 -6.72 -8.99
N TYR A 287 11.08 -7.45 -9.96
CA TYR A 287 9.91 -8.30 -9.82
C TYR A 287 10.34 -9.75 -9.96
N TYR A 288 9.99 -10.57 -8.98
CA TYR A 288 10.26 -12.00 -8.94
C TYR A 288 9.05 -12.77 -9.45
N ASP A 289 9.28 -13.69 -10.38
CA ASP A 289 8.29 -14.66 -10.84
C ASP A 289 8.51 -15.97 -10.07
N PRO A 290 7.61 -16.31 -9.13
CA PRO A 290 7.75 -17.50 -8.31
C PRO A 290 7.54 -18.80 -9.11
N LEU A 291 6.85 -18.77 -10.26
CA LEU A 291 6.67 -19.94 -11.12
C LEU A 291 7.98 -20.32 -11.84
N GLN A 292 8.79 -19.33 -12.20
CA GLN A 292 10.11 -19.56 -12.77
C GLN A 292 11.22 -19.67 -11.71
N GLY A 293 10.92 -19.31 -10.47
CA GLY A 293 11.92 -19.20 -9.40
C GLY A 293 12.97 -18.12 -9.66
N ARG A 294 12.65 -17.04 -10.38
CA ARG A 294 13.65 -16.02 -10.78
C ARG A 294 13.07 -14.61 -11.02
N TYR A 295 13.94 -13.62 -11.11
CA TYR A 295 13.55 -12.25 -11.49
C TYR A 295 13.26 -12.11 -12.98
N ILE A 296 12.28 -11.28 -13.32
CA ILE A 296 11.87 -11.01 -14.71
C ILE A 296 12.77 -9.98 -15.42
N THR A 297 13.72 -9.39 -14.71
CA THR A 297 14.76 -8.52 -15.25
C THR A 297 16.13 -8.97 -14.76
N GLN A 298 17.18 -8.70 -15.54
CA GLN A 298 18.56 -8.87 -15.08
C GLN A 298 18.85 -7.98 -13.86
N ASP A 299 19.91 -8.33 -13.12
CA ASP A 299 20.38 -7.46 -12.05
C ASP A 299 20.89 -6.15 -12.66
N ARG A 300 20.58 -5.02 -12.01
CA ARG A 300 21.09 -3.73 -12.49
C ARG A 300 22.53 -3.50 -12.08
N TRP A 301 23.00 -4.28 -11.10
CA TRP A 301 24.33 -4.15 -10.50
C TRP A 301 25.24 -5.34 -10.87
N GLY A 302 24.80 -6.19 -11.80
CA GLY A 302 25.53 -7.38 -12.25
C GLY A 302 25.02 -7.93 -13.57
#